data_AF-D9UJX5-F1
#
_entry.id   AF-D9UJX5-F1
#
_cell.length_a   1.000
_cell.length_b   1.000
_cell.length_c   1.000
_cell.angle_alpha   90.00
_cell.angle_beta   90.00
_cell.angle_gamma   90.00
#
_symmetry.space_group_name_H-M   'P 1'
#
loop_
_entity.id
_entity.type
_entity.pdbx_description
1 polymer ?
#
loop_
_entity_poly.entity_id
_entity_poly.type
_entity_poly.pdbx_seq_one_letter_code
_entity_poly.pdbx_strand_id
1 'polypeptide(L)'
;MAPHATGHAPAPRHTARPDETALTAFHACLDAAVERGDPGPGWAGEWQARERLRISAWVRAAYEHPLAPAALGGDSGDIGASGRAAQRRQARSLALRLEAHGTGLRPVRPAPGVRAEAAVAAVWAVTRHALAEEHRPPRERVVLDAWTVVRELLGPEQPGTAAHRPRARSAW
;
A
#
# COMPACT_ATOMS: atom_id res chain seq x y z
N MET A 1 24.50 56.47 -21.31
CA MET A 1 23.23 55.72 -21.20
C MET A 1 23.39 54.41 -21.96
N ALA A 2 23.53 53.30 -21.24
CA ALA A 2 23.42 51.93 -21.76
C ALA A 2 22.86 51.06 -20.62
N PRO A 3 21.75 50.31 -20.81
CA PRO A 3 21.31 49.35 -19.81
C PRO A 3 22.04 48.02 -20.06
N HIS A 4 22.99 47.66 -19.21
CA HIS A 4 23.56 46.32 -19.19
C HIS A 4 22.60 45.38 -18.45
N ALA A 5 22.24 44.31 -19.15
CA ALA A 5 21.37 43.24 -18.74
C ALA A 5 21.79 42.63 -17.39
N THR A 6 20.86 42.59 -16.45
CA THR A 6 20.98 41.84 -15.20
C THR A 6 21.00 40.35 -15.55
N GLY A 7 22.16 39.72 -15.41
CA GLY A 7 22.31 38.27 -15.52
C GLY A 7 21.43 37.58 -14.48
N HIS A 8 20.40 36.88 -14.96
CA HIS A 8 19.60 35.99 -14.14
C HIS A 8 20.43 34.73 -13.88
N ALA A 9 21.04 34.62 -12.71
CA ALA A 9 21.69 33.39 -12.28
C ALA A 9 20.60 32.31 -12.11
N PRO A 10 20.74 31.12 -12.73
CA PRO A 10 19.81 30.03 -12.49
C PRO A 10 19.92 29.60 -11.03
N ALA A 11 18.81 29.68 -10.29
CA ALA A 11 18.74 29.18 -8.92
C ALA A 11 19.10 27.69 -8.90
N PRO A 12 19.99 27.22 -8.00
CA PRO A 12 20.31 25.80 -7.91
C PRO A 12 19.09 25.05 -7.35
N ARG A 13 18.32 24.40 -8.22
CA ARG A 13 17.33 23.39 -7.79
C ARG A 13 18.03 22.06 -7.54
N HIS A 14 18.84 22.01 -6.49
CA HIS A 14 19.21 20.75 -5.86
C HIS A 14 18.34 20.60 -4.61
N THR A 15 17.14 20.04 -4.78
CA THR A 15 16.52 19.32 -3.67
C THR A 15 17.47 18.17 -3.34
N ALA A 16 18.25 18.30 -2.28
CA ALA A 16 19.15 17.26 -1.82
C ALA A 16 18.36 15.94 -1.74
N ARG A 17 18.89 14.88 -2.35
CA ARG A 17 18.27 13.56 -2.26
C ARG A 17 18.16 13.20 -0.77
N PRO A 18 16.97 12.83 -0.26
CA PRO A 18 16.82 12.44 1.12
C PRO A 18 17.78 11.28 1.43
N ASP A 19 18.42 11.33 2.59
CA ASP A 19 19.30 10.27 3.04
C ASP A 19 18.50 9.03 3.49
N GLU A 20 19.22 7.92 3.68
CA GLU A 20 18.59 6.64 4.04
C GLU A 20 17.92 6.67 5.43
N THR A 21 18.38 7.55 6.33
CA THR A 21 17.78 7.74 7.65
C THR A 21 16.40 8.38 7.53
N ALA A 22 16.28 9.44 6.73
CA ALA A 22 15.02 10.11 6.45
C ALA A 22 14.03 9.18 5.73
N LEU A 23 14.50 8.37 4.78
CA LEU A 23 13.68 7.36 4.10
C LEU A 23 13.19 6.27 5.06
N THR A 24 14.06 5.80 5.95
CA THR A 24 13.68 4.83 6.98
C THR A 24 12.63 5.40 7.94
N ALA A 25 12.82 6.65 8.39
CA ALA A 25 11.86 7.34 9.25
C ALA A 25 10.51 7.55 8.55
N PHE A 26 10.52 7.89 7.26
CA PHE A 26 9.31 7.98 6.44
C PHE A 26 8.53 6.64 6.44
N HIS A 27 9.18 5.52 6.14
CA HIS A 27 8.50 4.23 6.12
C HIS A 27 7.98 3.81 7.51
N ALA A 28 8.72 4.12 8.58
CA ALA A 28 8.24 3.91 9.95
C ALA A 28 7.00 4.76 10.28
N CYS A 29 6.93 6.01 9.77
CA CYS A 29 5.76 6.87 9.91
C CYS A 29 4.53 6.27 9.21
N LEU A 30 4.70 5.72 8.00
CA LEU A 30 3.62 5.02 7.29
C LEU A 30 3.13 3.80 8.06
N ASP A 31 4.06 2.96 8.53
CA ASP A 31 3.71 1.78 9.33
C ASP A 31 2.94 2.19 10.60
N ALA A 32 3.37 3.26 11.29
CA ALA A 32 2.67 3.79 12.45
C ALA A 32 1.27 4.36 12.13
N ALA A 33 1.08 4.96 10.94
CA ALA A 33 -0.23 5.43 10.50
C ALA A 33 -1.21 4.27 10.25
N VAL A 34 -0.72 3.18 9.66
CA VAL A 34 -1.50 1.96 9.47
C VAL A 34 -1.92 1.37 10.81
N GLU A 35 -0.99 1.25 11.76
CA GLU A 35 -1.30 0.67 13.07
C GLU A 35 -2.29 1.52 13.87
N ARG A 36 -2.23 2.86 13.80
CA ARG A 36 -3.25 3.73 14.40
C ARG A 36 -4.63 3.57 13.77
N GLY A 37 -4.68 3.27 12.47
CA GLY A 37 -5.93 3.10 11.72
C GLY A 37 -6.51 1.68 11.74
N ASP A 38 -5.79 0.71 12.33
CA ASP A 38 -6.22 -0.68 12.39
C ASP A 38 -7.14 -0.91 13.60
N PRO A 39 -8.40 -1.33 13.41
CA PRO A 39 -9.29 -1.67 14.53
C PRO A 39 -8.87 -2.95 15.27
N GLY A 40 -7.86 -3.67 14.78
CA GLY A 40 -7.25 -4.82 15.43
C GLY A 40 -7.91 -6.16 15.07
N PRO A 41 -7.32 -7.29 15.51
CA PRO A 41 -7.76 -8.64 15.13
C PRO A 41 -9.10 -9.07 15.74
N GLY A 42 -9.56 -8.42 16.81
CA GLY A 42 -10.87 -8.70 17.44
C GLY A 42 -12.02 -7.87 16.87
N TRP A 43 -11.79 -7.08 15.82
CA TRP A 43 -12.83 -6.26 15.21
C TRP A 43 -13.92 -7.14 14.57
N ALA A 44 -15.18 -6.84 14.84
CA ALA A 44 -16.33 -7.62 14.40
C ALA A 44 -16.68 -7.46 12.91
N GLY A 45 -15.96 -6.60 12.17
CA GLY A 45 -16.18 -6.40 10.75
C GLY A 45 -15.47 -7.45 9.87
N GLU A 46 -15.77 -7.39 8.58
CA GLU A 46 -15.18 -8.30 7.59
C GLU A 46 -13.66 -8.09 7.45
N TRP A 47 -12.93 -9.18 7.21
CA TRP A 47 -11.49 -9.15 7.01
C TRP A 47 -11.07 -8.17 5.91
N GLN A 48 -11.76 -8.18 4.76
CA GLN A 48 -11.46 -7.26 3.67
C GLN A 48 -11.74 -5.81 4.05
N ALA A 49 -12.79 -5.55 4.84
CA ALA A 49 -13.07 -4.22 5.34
C ALA A 49 -11.96 -3.70 6.27
N ARG A 50 -11.37 -4.58 7.10
CA ARG A 50 -10.21 -4.24 7.94
C ARG A 50 -8.98 -3.92 7.08
N GLU A 51 -8.70 -4.73 6.07
CA GLU A 51 -7.56 -4.50 5.19
C GLU A 51 -7.75 -3.22 4.35
N ARG A 52 -8.98 -2.91 3.93
CA ARG A 52 -9.32 -1.63 3.31
C ARG A 52 -8.97 -0.46 4.21
N LEU A 53 -9.27 -0.52 5.51
CA LEU A 53 -8.91 0.54 6.47
C LEU A 53 -7.39 0.71 6.57
N ARG A 54 -6.64 -0.40 6.68
CA ARG A 54 -5.18 -0.41 6.74
C ARG A 54 -4.56 0.22 5.49
N ILE A 55 -5.00 -0.18 4.30
CA ILE A 55 -4.53 0.39 3.02
C ILE A 55 -4.91 1.87 2.91
N SER A 56 -6.12 2.22 3.30
CA SER A 56 -6.56 3.63 3.27
C SER A 56 -5.68 4.49 4.18
N ALA A 57 -5.35 4.02 5.39
CA ALA A 57 -4.44 4.73 6.30
C ALA A 57 -3.05 4.90 5.69
N TRP A 58 -2.50 3.84 5.07
CA TRP A 58 -1.22 3.90 4.39
C TRP A 58 -1.21 4.94 3.26
N VAL A 59 -2.19 4.87 2.36
CA VAL A 59 -2.29 5.77 1.20
C VAL A 59 -2.44 7.21 1.65
N ARG A 60 -3.32 7.50 2.62
CA ARG A 60 -3.51 8.87 3.12
C ARG A 60 -2.22 9.43 3.72
N ALA A 61 -1.55 8.64 4.58
CA ALA A 61 -0.31 9.06 5.19
C ALA A 61 0.80 9.30 4.15
N ALA A 62 0.93 8.43 3.15
CA ALA A 62 1.89 8.63 2.06
C ALA A 62 1.54 9.87 1.23
N TYR A 63 0.28 10.06 0.88
CA TYR A 63 -0.15 11.15 0.00
C TYR A 63 0.05 12.55 0.62
N GLU A 64 -0.01 12.64 1.95
CA GLU A 64 0.19 13.88 2.70
C GLU A 64 1.65 14.15 3.07
N HIS A 65 2.52 13.14 2.98
CA HIS A 65 3.88 13.26 3.47
C HIS A 65 4.80 13.95 2.45
N PRO A 66 5.57 14.98 2.85
CA PRO A 66 6.39 15.76 1.91
C PRO A 66 7.50 14.93 1.24
N LEU A 67 8.02 13.89 1.90
CA LEU A 67 9.03 13.00 1.34
C LEU A 67 8.48 11.92 0.39
N ALA A 68 7.17 11.74 0.29
CA ALA A 68 6.59 10.61 -0.45
C ALA A 68 6.98 10.57 -1.94
N PRO A 69 7.02 11.68 -2.70
CA PRO A 69 7.46 11.63 -4.09
C PRO A 69 8.88 11.07 -4.24
N ALA A 70 9.81 11.45 -3.36
CA ALA A 70 11.19 10.95 -3.41
C ALA A 70 11.31 9.51 -2.88
N ALA A 71 10.62 9.20 -1.77
CA ALA A 71 10.71 7.90 -1.11
C ALA A 71 10.01 6.78 -1.88
N LEU A 72 9.02 7.12 -2.71
CA LEU A 72 8.36 6.18 -3.62
C LEU A 72 9.05 6.13 -4.99
N GLY A 73 10.26 6.66 -5.12
CA GLY A 73 11.09 6.52 -6.31
C GLY A 73 10.86 7.56 -7.40
N GLY A 74 10.02 8.57 -7.18
CA GLY A 74 9.77 9.67 -8.11
C GLY A 74 9.57 9.20 -9.56
N ASP A 75 10.20 9.91 -10.49
CA ASP A 75 10.16 9.60 -11.93
C ASP A 75 11.01 8.36 -12.29
N SER A 76 12.03 8.02 -11.50
CA SER A 76 12.89 6.87 -11.79
C SER A 76 12.24 5.52 -11.42
N GLY A 77 11.26 5.54 -10.52
CA GLY A 77 10.65 4.34 -9.95
C GLY A 77 11.57 3.54 -9.01
N ASP A 78 12.81 3.97 -8.76
CA ASP A 78 13.72 3.29 -7.85
C ASP A 78 13.48 3.73 -6.39
N ILE A 79 12.79 2.87 -5.64
CA ILE A 79 12.47 3.07 -4.22
C ILE A 79 13.66 2.83 -3.28
N GLY A 80 14.83 2.49 -3.79
CA GLY A 80 16.03 2.27 -2.97
C GLY A 80 15.95 1.05 -2.04
N ALA A 81 16.96 0.90 -1.18
CA ALA A 81 17.08 -0.26 -0.29
C ALA A 81 16.05 -0.22 0.85
N SER A 82 15.92 0.92 1.53
CA SER A 82 14.89 1.19 2.55
C SER A 82 13.48 0.92 2.03
N GLY A 83 13.13 1.45 0.86
CA GLY A 83 11.82 1.23 0.24
C GLY A 83 11.55 -0.23 -0.06
N ARG A 84 12.51 -0.94 -0.70
CA ARG A 84 12.39 -2.39 -0.94
C ARG A 84 12.24 -3.18 0.36
N ALA A 85 12.96 -2.81 1.42
CA ALA A 85 12.83 -3.46 2.73
C ALA A 85 11.43 -3.22 3.33
N ALA A 86 10.91 -1.99 3.28
CA ALA A 86 9.58 -1.65 3.76
C ALA A 86 8.49 -2.40 3.00
N GLN A 87 8.55 -2.40 1.67
CA GLN A 87 7.60 -3.10 0.81
C GLN A 87 7.57 -4.61 1.11
N ARG A 88 8.74 -5.25 1.29
CA ARG A 88 8.82 -6.67 1.67
C ARG A 88 8.24 -6.96 3.05
N ARG A 89 8.49 -6.11 4.05
CA ARG A 89 7.88 -6.26 5.38
C ARG A 89 6.36 -6.18 5.30
N GLN A 90 5.83 -5.20 4.57
CA GLN A 90 4.40 -5.00 4.38
C GLN A 90 3.77 -6.21 3.67
N ALA A 91 4.40 -6.70 2.61
CA ALA A 91 3.95 -7.89 1.88
C ALA A 91 3.93 -9.14 2.79
N ARG A 92 4.99 -9.36 3.57
CA ARG A 92 5.04 -10.48 4.53
C ARG A 92 3.94 -10.38 5.58
N SER A 93 3.72 -9.18 6.11
CA SER A 93 2.66 -8.91 7.08
C SER A 93 1.27 -9.20 6.51
N LEU A 94 0.99 -8.76 5.28
CA LEU A 94 -0.24 -9.07 4.57
C LEU A 94 -0.38 -10.57 4.26
N ALA A 95 0.69 -11.23 3.84
CA ALA A 95 0.69 -12.67 3.56
C ALA A 95 0.27 -13.49 4.78
N LEU A 96 0.82 -13.18 5.96
CA LEU A 96 0.44 -13.84 7.22
C LEU A 96 -1.06 -13.66 7.53
N ARG A 97 -1.60 -12.47 7.29
CA ARG A 97 -3.04 -12.25 7.49
C ARG A 97 -3.88 -13.00 6.45
N LEU A 98 -3.47 -13.00 5.18
CA LEU A 98 -4.13 -13.80 4.14
C LEU A 98 -4.13 -15.30 4.46
N GLU A 99 -3.04 -15.82 5.03
CA GLU A 99 -2.96 -17.21 5.50
C GLU A 99 -3.90 -17.47 6.68
N ALA A 100 -3.95 -16.55 7.65
CA ALA A 100 -4.87 -16.66 8.80
C ALA A 100 -6.35 -16.64 8.39
N HIS A 101 -6.71 -15.90 7.33
CA HIS A 101 -8.08 -15.82 6.82
C HIS A 101 -8.40 -16.89 5.76
N GLY A 102 -7.41 -17.47 5.09
CA GLY A 102 -7.57 -18.54 4.13
C GLY A 102 -7.76 -19.89 4.82
N THR A 103 -9.01 -20.26 5.11
CA THR A 103 -9.35 -21.56 5.72
C THR A 103 -9.10 -22.74 4.77
N GLY A 104 -7.86 -23.22 4.72
CA GLY A 104 -7.52 -24.60 5.07
C GLY A 104 -7.87 -25.80 4.16
N LEU A 105 -8.33 -25.68 2.91
CA LEU A 105 -8.62 -26.90 2.11
C LEU A 105 -8.11 -26.94 0.66
N ARG A 106 -7.66 -25.82 0.08
CA ARG A 106 -7.08 -25.86 -1.27
C ARG A 106 -6.05 -24.75 -1.47
N PRO A 107 -4.88 -25.02 -2.06
CA PRO A 107 -3.96 -23.96 -2.46
C PRO A 107 -4.66 -23.08 -3.50
N VAL A 108 -5.07 -21.89 -3.08
CA VAL A 108 -5.50 -20.83 -4.00
C VAL A 108 -4.24 -20.36 -4.71
N ARG A 109 -4.20 -20.51 -6.04
CA ARG A 109 -3.12 -19.98 -6.88
C ARG A 109 -3.50 -18.56 -7.32
N PRO A 110 -2.56 -17.59 -7.30
CA PRO A 110 -1.19 -17.71 -6.80
C PRO A 110 -1.12 -17.75 -5.26
N ALA A 111 0.01 -18.26 -4.73
CA ALA A 111 0.22 -18.42 -3.29
C ALA A 111 -0.01 -17.10 -2.52
N PRO A 112 -0.44 -17.16 -1.24
CA PRO A 112 -0.72 -15.96 -0.44
C PRO A 112 0.41 -14.93 -0.44
N GLY A 113 1.67 -15.36 -0.33
CA GLY A 113 2.84 -14.48 -0.41
C GLY A 113 2.93 -13.72 -1.74
N VAL A 114 2.70 -14.38 -2.87
CA VAL A 114 2.72 -13.75 -4.21
C VAL A 114 1.58 -12.74 -4.36
N ARG A 115 0.37 -13.09 -3.89
CA ARG A 115 -0.77 -12.16 -3.88
C ARG A 115 -0.48 -10.93 -3.01
N ALA A 116 0.12 -11.14 -1.85
CA ALA A 116 0.47 -10.06 -0.94
C ALA A 116 1.55 -9.14 -1.52
N GLU A 117 2.60 -9.70 -2.13
CA GLU A 117 3.62 -8.91 -2.82
C GLU A 117 3.03 -8.08 -3.96
N ALA A 118 2.19 -8.69 -4.79
CA ALA A 118 1.51 -7.99 -5.88
C ALA A 118 0.59 -6.87 -5.34
N ALA A 119 -0.19 -7.15 -4.29
CA ALA A 119 -1.09 -6.17 -3.68
C ALA A 119 -0.33 -4.97 -3.12
N VAL A 120 0.74 -5.20 -2.36
CA VAL A 120 1.55 -4.11 -1.80
C VAL A 120 2.24 -3.33 -2.92
N ALA A 121 2.79 -4.00 -3.94
CA ALA A 121 3.36 -3.33 -5.11
C ALA A 121 2.34 -2.46 -5.84
N ALA A 122 1.10 -2.93 -5.98
CA ALA A 122 0.03 -2.16 -6.60
C ALA A 122 -0.30 -0.89 -5.80
N VAL A 123 -0.42 -0.98 -4.47
CA VAL A 123 -0.67 0.20 -3.61
C VAL A 123 0.43 1.24 -3.78
N TRP A 124 1.69 0.80 -3.74
CA TRP A 124 2.84 1.69 -3.93
C TRP A 124 2.83 2.33 -5.33
N ALA A 125 2.56 1.54 -6.37
CA ALA A 125 2.54 2.01 -7.75
C ALA A 125 1.42 3.01 -8.02
N VAL A 126 0.19 2.72 -7.56
CA VAL A 126 -0.97 3.63 -7.70
C VAL A 126 -0.69 4.95 -6.98
N THR A 127 -0.19 4.89 -5.76
CA THR A 127 0.11 6.10 -4.97
C THR A 127 1.23 6.93 -5.60
N ARG A 128 2.29 6.27 -6.06
CA ARG A 128 3.40 6.92 -6.78
C ARG A 128 2.91 7.60 -8.05
N HIS A 129 2.09 6.91 -8.85
CA HIS A 129 1.53 7.45 -10.09
C HIS A 129 0.74 8.72 -9.81
N ALA A 130 -0.19 8.66 -8.84
CA ALA A 130 -1.00 9.82 -8.45
C ALA A 130 -0.18 11.00 -7.89
N LEU A 131 0.99 10.75 -7.29
CA LEU A 131 1.89 11.81 -6.79
C LEU A 131 2.69 12.49 -7.91
N ALA A 132 2.89 11.79 -9.04
CA ALA A 132 3.63 12.27 -10.20
C ALA A 132 2.75 13.01 -11.22
N GLU A 133 1.42 12.94 -11.09
CA GLU A 133 0.50 13.69 -11.96
C GLU A 133 0.67 15.20 -11.76
N GLU A 134 0.66 15.95 -12.89
CA GLU A 134 0.72 17.41 -12.91
C GLU A 134 -0.39 18.03 -12.06
N HIS A 135 -1.61 17.47 -12.17
CA HIS A 135 -2.76 17.81 -11.35
C HIS A 135 -3.08 16.64 -10.43
N ARG A 136 -2.57 16.70 -9.20
CA ARG A 136 -2.75 15.65 -8.20
C ARG A 136 -4.24 15.32 -7.99
N PRO A 137 -4.66 14.05 -8.22
CA PRO A 137 -6.04 13.65 -7.98
C PRO A 137 -6.40 13.78 -6.50
N PRO A 138 -7.69 13.91 -6.15
CA PRO A 138 -8.11 13.92 -4.75
C PRO A 138 -7.64 12.67 -4.01
N ARG A 139 -7.09 12.85 -2.80
CA ARG A 139 -6.54 11.74 -1.97
C ARG A 139 -7.48 10.54 -1.86
N GLU A 140 -8.77 10.77 -1.62
CA GLU A 140 -9.75 9.69 -1.49
C GLU A 140 -10.01 8.95 -2.80
N ARG A 141 -9.78 9.59 -3.95
CA ARG A 141 -9.80 8.90 -5.25
C ARG A 141 -8.67 7.88 -5.33
N VAL A 142 -7.45 8.26 -4.93
CA VAL A 142 -6.28 7.37 -4.90
C VAL A 142 -6.50 6.20 -3.94
N VAL A 143 -7.11 6.44 -2.77
CA VAL A 143 -7.50 5.38 -1.83
C VAL A 143 -8.44 4.38 -2.49
N LEU A 144 -9.47 4.87 -3.20
CA LEU A 144 -10.45 4.01 -3.89
C LEU A 144 -9.81 3.21 -5.02
N ASP A 145 -8.96 3.83 -5.84
CA ASP A 145 -8.29 3.17 -6.96
C ASP A 145 -7.30 2.11 -6.44
N ALA A 146 -6.51 2.42 -5.40
CA ALA A 146 -5.60 1.48 -4.76
C ALA A 146 -6.35 0.28 -4.16
N TRP A 147 -7.44 0.53 -3.43
CA TRP A 147 -8.25 -0.55 -2.87
C TRP A 147 -8.90 -1.43 -3.95
N THR A 148 -9.38 -0.82 -5.03
CA THR A 148 -9.98 -1.55 -6.15
C THR A 148 -9.00 -2.57 -6.71
N VAL A 149 -7.76 -2.16 -7.01
CA VAL A 149 -6.74 -3.07 -7.52
C VAL A 149 -6.37 -4.15 -6.49
N VAL A 150 -6.18 -3.76 -5.22
CA VAL A 150 -5.83 -4.72 -4.17
C VAL A 150 -6.91 -5.79 -4.01
N ARG A 151 -8.18 -5.41 -3.97
CA ARG A 151 -9.28 -6.35 -3.79
C ARG A 151 -9.27 -7.45 -4.86
N GLU A 152 -9.03 -7.09 -6.12
CA GLU A 152 -8.90 -8.07 -7.21
C GLU A 152 -7.71 -9.02 -7.00
N LEU A 153 -6.59 -8.52 -6.45
CA LEU A 153 -5.39 -9.31 -6.17
C LEU A 153 -5.53 -10.22 -4.93
N LEU A 154 -6.27 -9.79 -3.91
CA LEU A 154 -6.57 -10.62 -2.74
C LEU A 154 -7.53 -11.76 -3.12
N GLY A 155 -8.37 -11.54 -4.13
CA GLY A 155 -9.36 -12.50 -4.61
C GLY A 155 -10.67 -12.43 -3.83
N PRO A 156 -11.67 -13.25 -4.21
CA PRO A 156 -12.98 -13.22 -3.58
C PRO A 156 -12.89 -13.61 -2.11
N GLU A 157 -13.76 -13.01 -1.30
CA GLU A 157 -14.02 -13.53 0.04
C GLU A 157 -14.43 -14.99 -0.09
N GLN A 158 -13.68 -15.88 0.55
CA GLN A 158 -14.20 -17.23 0.71
C GLN A 158 -15.37 -17.11 1.68
N PRO A 159 -16.58 -17.57 1.32
CA PRO A 159 -17.67 -17.62 2.26
C PRO A 159 -17.18 -18.47 3.44
N GLY A 160 -16.89 -17.79 4.54
CA GLY A 160 -16.41 -18.43 5.76
C GLY A 160 -17.42 -19.49 6.13
N THR A 161 -16.92 -20.71 6.33
CA THR A 161 -17.60 -21.87 6.94
C THR A 161 -18.98 -21.56 7.51
N ALA A 162 -19.98 -21.44 6.64
CA ALA A 162 -21.36 -21.55 7.03
C ALA A 162 -21.47 -22.97 7.58
N ALA A 163 -21.83 -23.07 8.86
CA ALA A 163 -21.98 -24.29 9.63
C ALA A 163 -22.14 -25.53 8.74
N HIS A 164 -21.17 -26.43 8.79
CA HIS A 164 -21.28 -27.76 8.22
C HIS A 164 -22.42 -28.46 8.97
N ARG A 165 -23.68 -28.20 8.59
CA ARG A 165 -24.80 -29.04 8.98
C ARG A 165 -24.44 -30.41 8.44
N PRO A 166 -24.32 -31.44 9.28
CA PRO A 166 -24.15 -32.78 8.77
C PRO A 166 -25.34 -33.05 7.86
N ARG A 167 -25.07 -33.24 6.56
CA ARG A 167 -26.08 -33.82 5.66
C ARG A 167 -26.44 -35.16 6.29
N ALA A 168 -27.67 -35.26 6.79
CA ALA A 168 -28.24 -36.53 7.19
C ALA A 168 -28.03 -37.50 6.02
N ARG A 169 -27.38 -38.62 6.30
CA ARG A 169 -27.27 -39.73 5.35
C ARG A 169 -28.69 -40.22 5.12
N SER A 170 -29.26 -39.90 3.96
CA SER A 170 -30.44 -40.59 3.47
C SER A 170 -29.99 -41.95 2.99
N ALA A 171 -30.34 -42.99 3.75
CA ALA A 171 -30.29 -44.36 3.29
C ALA A 171 -31.37 -44.55 2.22
N TRP A 172 -30.95 -44.98 1.04
CA TRP A 172 -31.73 -45.76 0.08
C TRP A 172 -30.75 -46.67 -0.66
#